data_AF-A0A7S4U9H2-F1
#
_entry.id   AF-A0A7S4U9H2-F1
#
_cell.length_a   1.000
_cell.length_b   1.000
_cell.length_c   1.000
_cell.angle_alpha   90.00
_cell.angle_beta   90.00
_cell.angle_gamma   90.00
#
_symmetry.space_group_name_H-M   'P 1'
#
loop_
_entity.id
_entity.type
_entity.pdbx_description
1 polymer ?
#
loop_
_entity_poly.entity_id
_entity_poly.type
_entity_poly.pdbx_seq_one_letter_code
_entity_poly.pdbx_strand_id
1 'polypeptide(L)'
;EIVIKKCRDLQKLCKNSIYDLHRGNLEKAKKQLDGVKESSNEILSVIATSPGLRNGAFEGVMEEYAEAYLFYQFLQDGRILELADLEPINANEYMGGILDFTGEVARY
;
A
#
# COMPACT_ATOMS: atom_id res chain seq x y z
N GLU A 1 16.27 -5.71 12.70
CA GLU A 1 16.54 -6.51 11.47
C GLU A 1 15.28 -7.16 10.89
N ILE A 2 14.42 -7.80 11.70
CA ILE A 2 13.20 -8.50 11.23
C ILE A 2 12.16 -7.56 10.58
N VAL A 3 11.87 -6.40 11.19
CA VAL A 3 10.86 -5.44 10.67
C VAL A 3 11.26 -4.91 9.30
N ILE A 4 12.50 -4.47 9.14
CA ILE A 4 13.01 -3.94 7.85
C ILE A 4 12.91 -5.00 6.74
N LYS A 5 13.24 -6.27 7.05
CA LYS A 5 13.11 -7.36 6.10
C LYS A 5 11.65 -7.59 5.69
N LYS A 6 10.73 -7.67 6.68
CA LYS A 6 9.29 -7.76 6.40
C LYS A 6 8.81 -6.60 5.53
N CYS A 7 9.21 -5.36 5.84
CA CYS A 7 8.84 -4.20 5.01
C CYS A 7 9.28 -4.35 3.56
N ARG A 8 10.50 -4.85 3.28
CA ARG A 8 10.96 -5.08 1.89
C ARG A 8 10.12 -6.11 1.15
N ASP A 9 9.70 -7.17 1.85
CA ASP A 9 8.84 -8.20 1.27
C ASP A 9 7.44 -7.64 0.95
N LEU A 10 6.89 -6.79 1.84
CA LEU A 10 5.60 -6.11 1.62
C LEU A 10 5.67 -5.08 0.50
N GLN A 11 6.73 -4.27 0.46
CA GLN A 11 6.98 -3.31 -0.61
C GLN A 11 6.99 -4.01 -1.99
N LYS A 12 7.66 -5.16 -2.06
CA LYS A 12 7.66 -5.99 -3.28
C LYS A 12 6.26 -6.50 -3.64
N LEU A 13 5.44 -6.86 -2.66
CA LEU A 13 4.05 -7.26 -2.91
C LEU A 13 3.21 -6.10 -3.45
N CYS A 14 3.35 -4.88 -2.92
CA CYS A 14 2.69 -3.69 -3.46
C CYS A 14 3.05 -3.47 -4.94
N LYS A 15 4.34 -3.49 -5.28
CA LYS A 15 4.79 -3.37 -6.68
C LYS A 15 4.24 -4.46 -7.58
N ASN A 16 4.25 -5.71 -7.12
CA ASN A 16 3.67 -6.81 -7.88
C ASN A 16 2.18 -6.61 -8.12
N SER A 17 1.46 -6.06 -7.13
CA SER A 17 0.04 -5.75 -7.30
C SER A 17 -0.19 -4.67 -8.35
N ILE A 18 0.61 -3.59 -8.36
CA ILE A 18 0.56 -2.56 -9.40
C ILE A 18 0.82 -3.16 -10.78
N TYR A 19 1.84 -4.03 -10.92
CA TYR A 19 2.08 -4.75 -12.18
C TYR A 19 0.91 -5.65 -12.60
N ASP A 20 0.27 -6.32 -11.66
CA ASP A 20 -0.91 -7.15 -11.91
C ASP A 20 -2.12 -6.28 -12.31
N LEU A 21 -2.29 -5.09 -11.72
CA LEU A 21 -3.34 -4.11 -12.07
C LEU A 21 -3.20 -3.61 -13.51
N HIS A 22 -2.00 -3.21 -13.93
CA HIS A 22 -1.71 -2.82 -15.32
C HIS A 22 -2.04 -3.91 -16.34
N ARG A 23 -2.01 -5.18 -15.92
CA ARG A 23 -2.33 -6.34 -16.78
C ARG A 23 -3.79 -6.77 -16.70
N GLY A 24 -4.63 -6.06 -15.96
CA GLY A 24 -6.04 -6.40 -15.74
C GLY A 24 -6.28 -7.55 -14.77
N ASN A 25 -5.27 -7.98 -14.01
CA ASN A 25 -5.39 -9.09 -13.05
C ASN A 25 -5.92 -8.60 -11.68
N LEU A 26 -7.09 -7.95 -11.68
CA LEU A 26 -7.70 -7.31 -10.50
C LEU A 26 -7.82 -8.23 -9.28
N GLU A 27 -8.34 -9.45 -9.47
CA GLU A 27 -8.50 -10.44 -8.40
C GLU A 27 -7.19 -10.82 -7.72
N LYS A 28 -6.12 -10.95 -8.51
CA LYS A 28 -4.79 -11.31 -7.99
C LYS A 28 -4.16 -10.14 -7.23
N ALA A 29 -4.26 -8.94 -7.78
CA ALA A 29 -3.81 -7.72 -7.12
C ALA A 29 -4.53 -7.52 -5.79
N LYS A 30 -5.85 -7.71 -5.75
CA LYS A 30 -6.63 -7.60 -4.51
C LYS A 30 -6.16 -8.55 -3.42
N LYS A 31 -5.90 -9.82 -3.76
CA LYS A 31 -5.37 -10.81 -2.81
C LYS A 31 -3.99 -10.43 -2.26
N GLN A 32 -3.12 -9.85 -3.10
CA GLN A 32 -1.82 -9.35 -2.65
C GLN A 32 -1.98 -8.18 -1.69
N LEU A 33 -2.86 -7.23 -2.02
CA LEU A 33 -3.15 -6.06 -1.18
C LEU A 33 -3.74 -6.46 0.18
N ASP A 34 -4.67 -7.41 0.20
CA ASP A 34 -5.22 -7.94 1.46
C ASP A 34 -4.14 -8.61 2.32
N GLY A 35 -3.23 -9.37 1.70
CA GLY A 35 -2.08 -9.95 2.40
C GLY A 35 -1.10 -8.90 2.93
N VAL A 36 -0.92 -7.78 2.22
CA VAL A 36 -0.13 -6.63 2.71
C VAL A 36 -0.82 -6.00 3.91
N LYS A 37 -2.13 -5.78 3.88
CA LYS A 37 -2.90 -5.22 5.00
C LYS A 37 -2.77 -6.09 6.25
N GLU A 38 -3.01 -7.40 6.13
CA GLU A 38 -2.89 -8.35 7.23
C GLU A 38 -1.48 -8.35 7.85
N SER A 39 -0.44 -8.44 7.01
CA SER A 39 0.95 -8.45 7.46
C SER A 39 1.37 -7.11 8.09
N SER A 40 0.81 -6.00 7.60
CA SER A 40 1.09 -4.66 8.13
C SER A 40 0.50 -4.48 9.52
N ASN A 41 -0.65 -5.07 9.81
CA ASN A 41 -1.24 -5.07 11.16
C ASN A 41 -0.36 -5.81 12.19
N GLU A 42 0.34 -6.87 11.78
CA GLU A 42 1.33 -7.52 12.65
C GLU A 42 2.51 -6.59 12.96
N ILE A 43 3.00 -5.85 11.96
CA ILE A 43 4.10 -4.90 12.14
C ILE A 43 3.65 -3.72 13.00
N LEU A 44 2.40 -3.26 12.85
CA LEU A 44 1.84 -2.18 13.66
C LEU A 44 1.79 -2.52 15.15
N SER A 45 1.55 -3.79 15.49
CA SER A 45 1.61 -4.24 16.89
C SER A 45 3.01 -4.05 17.48
N VAL A 46 4.06 -4.20 16.68
CA VAL A 46 5.45 -3.90 17.09
C VAL A 46 5.69 -2.38 17.14
N ILE A 47 5.24 -1.64 16.13
CA ILE A 47 5.35 -0.17 16.06
C ILE A 47 4.65 0.50 17.25
N ALA A 48 3.53 -0.04 17.74
CA ALA A 48 2.84 0.49 18.91
C ALA A 48 3.74 0.56 20.16
N THR A 49 4.69 -0.37 20.29
CA THR A 49 5.69 -0.36 21.38
C THR A 49 6.91 0.51 21.09
N SER A 50 7.14 0.88 19.82
CA SER A 50 8.27 1.68 19.36
C SER A 50 7.84 2.59 18.20
N PRO A 51 7.12 3.71 18.47
CA PRO A 51 6.48 4.52 17.41
C PRO A 51 7.45 5.07 16.36
N GLY A 52 8.72 5.29 16.72
CA GLY A 52 9.77 5.71 15.80
C GLY A 52 10.06 4.73 14.65
N LEU A 53 9.59 3.48 14.75
CA LEU A 53 9.70 2.48 13.69
C LEU A 53 8.67 2.64 12.57
N ARG A 54 7.68 3.53 12.73
CA ARG A 54 6.71 3.81 11.67
C ARG A 54 7.38 4.51 10.48
N ASN A 55 8.19 5.52 10.78
CA ASN A 55 8.84 6.33 9.76
C ASN A 55 9.95 5.54 9.04
N GLY A 56 10.18 5.87 7.77
CA GLY A 56 11.17 5.19 6.94
C GLY A 56 10.64 3.92 6.28
N ALA A 57 11.10 2.74 6.69
CA ALA A 57 10.84 1.51 5.93
C ALA A 57 9.36 1.09 5.93
N PHE A 58 8.61 1.34 7.00
CA PHE A 58 7.19 0.99 7.06
C PHE A 58 6.32 2.05 6.39
N GLU A 59 6.61 3.34 6.61
CA GLU A 59 6.01 4.47 5.90
C GLU A 59 6.04 4.28 4.38
N GLY A 60 7.20 3.96 3.79
CA GLY A 60 7.31 3.70 2.35
C GLY A 60 6.50 2.49 1.86
N VAL A 61 6.26 1.49 2.72
CA VAL A 61 5.34 0.38 2.39
C VAL A 61 3.90 0.86 2.38
N MET A 62 3.52 1.72 3.34
CA MET A 62 2.16 2.26 3.43
C MET A 62 1.85 3.23 2.30
N GLU A 63 2.84 4.01 1.84
CA GLU A 63 2.72 4.86 0.64
C GLU A 63 2.48 4.01 -0.62
N GLU A 64 3.30 2.98 -0.87
CA GLU A 64 3.10 2.08 -2.02
C GLU A 64 1.80 1.26 -1.92
N TYR A 65 1.40 0.88 -0.70
CA TYR A 65 0.12 0.23 -0.46
C TYR A 65 -1.05 1.18 -0.77
N ALA A 66 -0.96 2.45 -0.37
CA ALA A 66 -1.94 3.46 -0.70
C ALA A 66 -2.06 3.65 -2.22
N GLU A 67 -0.93 3.86 -2.91
CA GLU A 67 -0.85 3.97 -4.37
C GLU A 67 -1.57 2.79 -5.05
N ALA A 68 -1.20 1.57 -4.68
CA ALA A 68 -1.72 0.36 -5.31
C ALA A 68 -3.23 0.17 -5.08
N TYR A 69 -3.73 0.48 -3.89
CA TYR A 69 -5.15 0.32 -3.56
C TYR A 69 -6.02 1.42 -4.17
N LEU A 70 -5.51 2.65 -4.24
CA LEU A 70 -6.16 3.75 -4.97
C LEU A 70 -6.24 3.42 -6.46
N PHE A 71 -5.17 2.87 -7.03
CA PHE A 71 -5.15 2.43 -8.42
C PHE A 71 -6.14 1.28 -8.68
N TYR A 72 -6.19 0.28 -7.77
CA TYR A 72 -7.18 -0.78 -7.83
C TYR A 72 -8.62 -0.24 -7.84
N GLN A 73 -8.96 0.67 -6.92
CA GLN A 73 -10.30 1.25 -6.84
C GLN A 73 -10.64 2.03 -8.12
N PHE A 74 -9.69 2.82 -8.61
CA PHE A 74 -9.86 3.57 -9.84
C PHE A 74 -10.17 2.66 -11.03
N LEU A 75 -9.46 1.53 -11.16
CA LEU A 75 -9.73 0.56 -12.22
C LEU A 75 -11.07 -0.18 -12.05
N GLN A 76 -11.58 -0.29 -10.83
CA GLN A 76 -12.83 -0.98 -10.54
C GLN A 76 -14.06 -0.12 -10.91
N ASP A 77 -14.09 1.15 -10.49
CA ASP A 77 -15.27 2.01 -10.66
C ASP A 77 -14.96 3.49 -10.94
N GLY A 78 -13.71 3.83 -11.23
CA GLY A 78 -13.29 5.18 -11.59
C GLY A 78 -13.19 6.15 -10.42
N ARG A 79 -13.20 5.65 -9.18
CA ARG A 79 -13.14 6.47 -7.96
C ARG A 79 -11.83 6.25 -7.21
N ILE A 80 -11.53 7.18 -6.31
CA ILE A 80 -10.47 7.03 -5.31
C ILE A 80 -11.12 6.88 -3.94
N LEU A 81 -10.47 6.11 -3.07
CA LEU A 81 -10.92 5.91 -1.69
C LEU A 81 -10.58 7.14 -0.85
N GLU A 82 -11.39 7.43 0.16
CA GLU A 82 -11.02 8.40 1.18
C GLU A 82 -10.01 7.79 2.16
N LEU A 83 -9.22 8.62 2.84
CA LEU A 83 -8.26 8.17 3.87
C LEU A 83 -8.94 7.28 4.93
N ALA A 84 -10.17 7.58 5.30
CA ALA A 84 -10.93 6.82 6.29
C ALA A 84 -11.22 5.36 5.86
N ASP A 85 -11.25 5.10 4.55
CA ASP A 85 -11.48 3.77 4.00
C ASP A 85 -10.17 2.98 3.79
N LEU A 86 -9.02 3.62 4.04
CA LEU A 86 -7.70 3.11 3.72
C LEU A 86 -6.86 2.83 4.98
N GLU A 87 -7.31 1.85 5.76
CA GLU A 87 -6.55 1.40 6.93
C GLU A 87 -5.39 0.46 6.55
N PRO A 88 -4.22 0.55 7.22
CA PRO A 88 -3.93 1.35 8.41
C PRO A 88 -3.05 2.60 8.13
N ILE A 89 -3.41 3.36 7.10
CA ILE A 89 -2.60 4.44 6.52
C ILE A 89 -2.85 5.76 7.28
N ASN A 90 -1.82 6.59 7.44
CA ASN A 90 -1.95 7.95 7.99
C ASN A 90 -2.01 9.01 6.88
N ALA A 91 -2.26 10.27 7.26
CA ALA A 91 -2.41 11.35 6.29
C ALA A 91 -1.19 11.57 5.39
N ASN A 92 0.04 11.44 5.91
CA ASN A 92 1.25 11.64 5.11
C ASN A 92 1.41 10.51 4.09
N GLU A 93 1.28 9.27 4.54
CA GLU A 93 1.40 8.07 3.71
C GLU A 93 0.32 8.06 2.60
N TYR A 94 -0.89 8.53 2.91
CA TYR A 94 -1.98 8.66 1.94
C TYR A 94 -1.71 9.75 0.91
N MET A 95 -1.18 10.90 1.33
CA MET A 95 -0.78 11.97 0.40
C MET A 95 0.34 11.50 -0.52
N GLY A 96 1.35 10.80 0.00
CA GLY A 96 2.39 10.17 -0.81
C GLY A 96 1.81 9.20 -1.84
N GLY A 97 0.94 8.28 -1.37
CA GLY A 97 0.25 7.32 -2.23
C GLY A 97 -0.60 7.97 -3.32
N ILE A 98 -1.31 9.08 -3.04
CA ILE A 98 -2.05 9.82 -4.07
C ILE A 98 -1.11 10.35 -5.14
N LEU A 99 0.01 10.97 -4.74
CA LEU A 99 0.95 11.59 -5.68
C LEU A 99 1.50 10.54 -6.65
N ASP A 100 1.91 9.38 -6.13
CA ASP A 100 2.43 8.28 -6.95
C ASP A 100 1.33 7.62 -7.79
N PHE A 101 0.13 7.44 -7.23
CA PHE A 101 -1.06 6.93 -7.95
C PHE A 101 -1.34 7.71 -9.24
N THR A 102 -1.20 9.04 -9.22
CA THR A 102 -1.41 9.84 -10.45
C THR A 102 -0.45 9.46 -11.57
N GLY A 103 0.77 9.02 -11.21
CA GLY A 103 1.75 8.48 -12.14
C GLY A 103 1.32 7.15 -12.76
N GLU A 104 0.68 6.27 -11.98
CA GLU A 104 0.14 5.00 -12.47
C GLU A 104 -1.05 5.19 -13.41
N VAL A 105 -1.95 6.13 -13.09
CA VAL A 105 -3.06 6.52 -13.99
C VAL A 105 -2.52 7.06 -15.32
N ALA A 106 -1.44 7.84 -15.31
CA ALA A 106 -0.83 8.36 -16.52
C ALA A 106 -0.13 7.28 -17.37
N ARG A 107 0.24 6.15 -16.77
CA ARG A 107 0.91 5.02 -17.43
C ARG A 107 -0.06 3.96 -17.97
N TYR A 108 -1.27 3.90 -17.42
CA TYR A 108 -2.33 2.98 -17.82
C TYR A 108 -2.98 3.40 -19.14
#